data_AF-A0A0S3UCS6-F1
#
_entry.id   AF-A0A0S3UCS6-F1
#
_cell.length_a   1.000
_cell.length_b   1.000
_cell.length_c   1.000
_cell.angle_alpha   90.00
_cell.angle_beta   90.00
_cell.angle_gamma   90.00
#
_symmetry.space_group_name_H-M   'P 1'
#
loop_
_entity.id
_entity.type
_entity.pdbx_description
1 polymer ?
#
loop_
_entity_poly.entity_id
_entity_poly.type
_entity_poly.pdbx_seq_one_letter_code
_entity_poly.pdbx_strand_id
1 'polypeptide(L)'
;MTDSRHGIHLKLEGLRKSFHTQEVLRGIDLEVLPGQFVAIVGRSGCGKSTILRLVSALDSPTDGSILLDGQRSRKLNPDVRIMFQDSRLLPWQRVIDNVEVGLIALKDQASALHKQKAREGLASVGLADRVILIEDGQVGLDVPINLPHPRQRGNPTFAKTVEDLVQRLLGKTKQGYDREKELAAVASEDGLEETRTRLDDLLKQEQS
;
A
#
# COMPACT_ATOMS: atom_id res chain seq x y z
N MET A 1 16.66 33.10 19.14
CA MET A 1 16.14 31.75 19.49
C MET A 1 15.23 31.33 18.36
N THR A 2 15.75 30.55 17.40
CA THR A 2 15.02 30.12 16.20
C THR A 2 14.20 28.86 16.53
N ASP A 3 12.90 29.05 16.76
CA ASP A 3 11.94 27.97 16.94
C ASP A 3 11.90 27.12 15.66
N SER A 4 12.58 25.97 15.69
CA SER A 4 12.74 25.06 14.55
C SER A 4 11.70 23.93 14.62
N ARG A 5 10.45 24.29 14.97
CA ARG A 5 9.30 23.40 14.84
C ARG A 5 8.93 23.28 13.36
N HIS A 6 9.47 22.25 12.73
CA HIS A 6 9.10 21.85 11.37
C HIS A 6 7.64 21.40 11.35
N GLY A 7 6.81 21.97 10.47
CA GLY A 7 5.41 21.58 10.30
C GLY A 7 4.50 22.79 10.03
N ILE A 8 3.22 22.50 9.79
CA ILE A 8 2.19 23.52 9.51
C ILE A 8 1.27 23.66 10.72
N HIS A 9 0.87 24.88 11.05
CA HIS A 9 -0.16 25.14 12.06
C HIS A 9 -1.53 24.89 11.43
N LEU A 10 -2.26 23.89 11.92
CA LEU A 10 -3.61 23.57 11.47
C LEU A 10 -4.62 24.06 12.52
N LYS A 11 -5.63 24.79 12.06
CA LYS A 11 -6.78 25.18 12.88
C LYS A 11 -8.10 24.87 12.16
N LEU A 12 -8.99 24.19 12.85
CA LEU A 12 -10.38 23.94 12.44
C LEU A 12 -11.27 24.80 13.33
N GLU A 13 -12.16 25.58 12.73
CA GLU A 13 -13.07 26.46 13.45
C GLU A 13 -14.51 26.13 13.04
N GLY A 14 -15.28 25.57 13.97
CA GLY A 14 -16.68 25.20 13.78
C GLY A 14 -16.91 24.29 12.57
N LEU A 15 -15.97 23.39 12.25
CA LEU A 15 -15.99 22.64 11.00
C LEU A 15 -17.20 21.72 10.88
N ARG A 16 -18.03 21.94 9.86
CA ARG A 16 -19.22 21.14 9.57
C ARG A 16 -19.16 20.51 8.19
N LYS A 17 -19.74 19.31 8.08
CA LYS A 17 -19.90 18.62 6.82
C LYS A 17 -21.14 17.76 6.82
N SER A 18 -21.99 18.01 5.83
CA SER A 18 -23.18 17.22 5.55
C SER A 18 -23.09 16.66 4.13
N PHE A 19 -23.58 15.43 3.96
CA PHE A 19 -23.82 14.83 2.65
C PHE A 19 -25.32 14.67 2.49
N HIS A 20 -25.91 15.40 1.54
CA HIS A 20 -27.36 15.53 1.42
C HIS A 20 -27.99 15.97 2.77
N THR A 21 -28.86 15.14 3.35
CA THR A 21 -29.52 15.40 4.64
C THR A 21 -28.73 14.90 5.86
N GLN A 22 -27.66 14.13 5.66
CA GLN A 22 -26.91 13.53 6.76
C GLN A 22 -25.74 14.42 7.19
N GLU A 23 -25.82 14.97 8.39
CA GLU A 23 -24.70 15.68 9.03
C GLU A 23 -23.68 14.67 9.59
N VAL A 24 -22.45 14.72 9.08
CA VAL A 24 -21.34 13.85 9.47
C VAL A 24 -20.40 14.54 10.46
N LEU A 25 -20.11 15.83 10.26
CA LEU A 25 -19.31 16.64 11.18
C LEU A 25 -20.15 17.81 11.69
N ARG A 26 -20.16 18.02 13.01
CA ARG A 26 -21.15 18.86 13.71
C ARG A 26 -20.54 20.07 14.43
N GLY A 27 -19.56 20.74 13.81
CA GLY A 27 -18.87 21.88 14.40
C GLY A 27 -17.65 21.43 15.19
N ILE A 28 -16.64 20.94 14.48
CA ILE A 28 -15.38 20.48 15.06
C ILE A 28 -14.42 21.66 15.19
N ASP A 29 -13.99 21.93 16.42
CA ASP A 29 -12.90 22.84 16.75
C ASP A 29 -11.65 22.02 17.11
N LEU A 30 -10.54 22.28 16.43
CA LEU A 30 -9.28 21.57 16.63
C LEU A 30 -8.11 22.49 16.28
N GLU A 31 -7.08 22.51 17.11
CA GLU A 31 -5.84 23.21 16.83
C GLU A 31 -4.67 22.24 16.96
N VAL A 32 -3.82 22.20 15.93
CA VAL A 32 -2.61 21.38 15.87
C VAL A 32 -1.44 22.29 15.55
N LEU A 33 -0.53 22.44 16.52
CA LEU A 33 0.65 23.27 16.40
C LEU A 33 1.72 22.57 15.54
N PRO A 34 2.63 23.35 14.89
CA PRO A 34 3.75 22.78 14.14
C PRO A 34 4.55 21.76 14.95
N GLY A 35 4.85 20.62 14.33
CA GLY A 35 5.59 19.51 14.94
C GLY A 35 4.75 18.56 15.81
N GLN A 36 3.45 18.80 15.99
CA GLN A 36 2.60 17.88 16.75
C GLN A 36 2.20 16.66 15.92
N PHE A 37 2.26 15.49 16.56
CA PHE A 37 1.70 14.25 16.04
C PHE A 37 0.31 14.02 16.65
N VAL A 38 -0.72 13.92 15.81
CA VAL A 38 -2.11 13.80 16.24
C VAL A 38 -2.75 12.56 15.62
N ALA A 39 -3.41 11.76 16.46
CA ALA A 39 -4.18 10.59 16.03
C ALA A 39 -5.68 10.87 16.17
N ILE A 40 -6.45 10.61 15.10
CA ILE A 40 -7.92 10.66 15.11
C ILE A 40 -8.46 9.23 15.18
N VAL A 41 -9.09 8.89 16.30
CA VAL A 41 -9.63 7.54 16.56
C VAL A 41 -11.16 7.57 16.72
N GLY A 42 -11.81 6.45 16.40
CA GLY A 42 -13.27 6.33 16.53
C GLY A 42 -13.84 5.20 15.68
N ARG A 43 -15.10 4.83 15.97
CA ARG A 43 -15.84 3.76 15.27
C ARG A 43 -15.91 4.00 13.75
N SER A 44 -16.18 2.94 12.99
CA SER A 44 -16.44 3.09 11.55
C SER A 44 -17.59 4.08 11.32
N GLY A 45 -17.49 4.91 10.27
CA GLY A 45 -18.51 5.90 9.91
C GLY A 45 -18.53 7.20 10.73
N CYS A 46 -17.70 7.37 11.77
CA CYS A 46 -17.73 8.58 12.62
C CYS A 46 -17.09 9.85 11.99
N GLY A 47 -16.76 9.83 10.70
CA GLY A 47 -16.26 11.03 10.00
C GLY A 47 -14.74 11.23 9.95
N LYS A 48 -13.91 10.27 10.42
CA LYS A 48 -12.43 10.38 10.38
C LYS A 48 -11.90 10.70 8.98
N SER A 49 -12.24 9.86 8.00
CA SER A 49 -11.82 10.05 6.61
C SER A 49 -12.42 11.31 6.00
N THR A 50 -13.58 11.78 6.50
CA THR A 50 -14.17 13.05 6.10
C THR A 50 -13.31 14.21 6.56
N ILE A 51 -12.90 14.26 7.84
CA ILE A 51 -12.00 15.30 8.35
C ILE A 51 -10.69 15.32 7.55
N LEU A 52 -10.07 14.15 7.32
CA LEU A 52 -8.81 14.07 6.57
C LEU A 52 -8.93 14.62 5.15
N ARG A 53 -10.04 14.33 4.44
CA ARG A 53 -10.30 14.86 3.09
C ARG A 53 -10.54 16.38 3.08
N LEU A 54 -11.20 16.91 4.10
CA LEU A 54 -11.44 18.34 4.23
C LEU A 54 -10.14 19.09 4.49
N VAL A 55 -9.32 18.61 5.43
CA VAL A 55 -8.01 19.20 5.75
C VAL A 55 -7.10 19.25 4.52
N SER A 56 -7.16 18.22 3.68
CA SER A 56 -6.39 18.14 2.44
C SER A 56 -7.00 18.88 1.25
N ALA A 57 -8.10 19.62 1.44
CA ALA A 57 -8.85 20.28 0.38
C ALA A 57 -9.27 19.35 -0.77
N LEU A 58 -9.45 18.05 -0.51
CA LEU A 58 -10.04 17.09 -1.45
C LEU A 58 -11.57 17.15 -1.45
N ASP A 59 -12.15 17.79 -0.43
CA ASP A 59 -13.56 18.09 -0.30
C ASP A 59 -13.70 19.45 0.40
N SER A 60 -14.86 20.08 0.27
CA SER A 60 -15.16 21.39 0.88
C SER A 60 -16.06 21.22 2.10
N PRO A 61 -15.84 21.97 3.19
CA PRO A 61 -16.75 21.97 4.33
C PRO A 61 -18.11 22.54 3.90
N THR A 62 -19.17 22.09 4.58
CA THR A 62 -20.50 22.68 4.41
C THR A 62 -20.58 24.03 5.13
N ASP A 63 -19.92 24.15 6.29
CA ASP A 63 -19.79 25.38 7.06
C ASP A 63 -18.54 25.32 7.96
N GLY A 64 -18.16 26.45 8.54
CA GLY A 64 -16.92 26.61 9.31
C GLY A 64 -15.69 26.87 8.42
N SER A 65 -14.50 26.78 9.02
CA SER A 65 -13.27 27.05 8.28
C SER A 65 -12.08 26.19 8.69
N ILE A 66 -11.13 26.06 7.75
CA ILE A 66 -9.86 25.36 7.93
C ILE A 66 -8.76 26.39 7.65
N LEU A 67 -7.85 26.57 8.59
CA LEU A 67 -6.70 27.46 8.47
C LEU A 67 -5.42 26.63 8.53
N LEU A 68 -4.51 26.94 7.61
CA LEU A 68 -3.15 26.42 7.56
C LEU A 68 -2.20 27.63 7.64
N ASP A 69 -1.39 27.72 8.69
CA ASP A 69 -0.58 28.91 9.03
C ASP A 69 -1.39 30.22 9.02
N GLY A 70 -2.60 30.16 9.58
CA GLY A 70 -3.53 31.29 9.62
C GLY A 70 -4.19 31.65 8.29
N GLN A 71 -3.85 30.97 7.19
CA GLN A 71 -4.46 31.18 5.87
C GLN A 71 -5.58 30.18 5.62
N ARG A 72 -6.72 30.64 5.07
CA ARG A 72 -7.84 29.74 4.76
C ARG A 72 -7.44 28.70 3.71
N SER A 73 -7.54 27.43 4.07
CA SER A 73 -7.31 26.31 3.16
C SER A 73 -8.55 26.03 2.32
N ARG A 74 -8.55 26.52 1.07
CA ARG A 74 -9.61 26.28 0.08
C ARG A 74 -9.12 25.61 -1.20
N LYS A 75 -7.81 25.39 -1.31
CA LYS A 75 -7.14 24.81 -2.48
C LYS A 75 -6.15 23.77 -1.98
N LEU A 76 -5.78 22.85 -2.87
CA LEU A 76 -4.70 21.89 -2.63
C LEU A 76 -3.46 22.64 -2.14
N ASN A 77 -2.99 22.26 -0.95
CA ASN A 77 -1.78 22.81 -0.35
C ASN A 77 -0.62 21.83 -0.61
N PRO A 78 0.50 22.28 -1.23
CA PRO A 78 1.65 21.43 -1.51
C PRO A 78 2.36 20.88 -0.27
N ASP A 79 2.06 21.39 0.93
CA ASP A 79 2.62 20.90 2.19
C ASP A 79 1.76 19.81 2.83
N VAL A 80 0.54 19.59 2.33
CA VAL A 80 -0.33 18.52 2.80
C VAL A 80 -0.12 17.27 1.95
N ARG A 81 0.14 16.14 2.62
CA ARG A 81 0.27 14.82 2.02
C ARG A 81 -0.77 13.89 2.64
N ILE A 82 -1.40 13.05 1.82
CA ILE A 82 -2.33 12.02 2.28
C ILE A 82 -1.80 10.66 1.86
N MET A 83 -1.91 9.70 2.76
CA MET A 83 -1.76 8.28 2.46
C MET A 83 -3.14 7.62 2.52
N PHE A 84 -3.48 6.88 1.47
CA PHE A 84 -4.74 6.12 1.41
C PHE A 84 -4.55 4.76 2.10
N GLN A 85 -5.66 4.19 2.60
CA GLN A 85 -5.63 2.86 3.23
C GLN A 85 -5.22 1.77 2.23
N ASP A 86 -5.73 1.86 0.99
CA ASP A 86 -5.31 0.99 -0.11
C ASP A 86 -4.15 1.62 -0.89
N SER A 87 -3.20 0.80 -1.31
CA SER A 87 -2.12 1.22 -2.20
C SER A 87 -2.67 1.72 -3.52
N ARG A 88 -2.33 2.96 -3.91
CA ARG A 88 -2.66 3.55 -5.22
C ARG A 88 -1.49 3.44 -6.19
N LEU A 89 -0.90 2.24 -6.26
CA LEU A 89 0.17 1.94 -7.22
C LEU A 89 -0.41 1.81 -8.63
N LEU A 90 0.38 2.20 -9.63
CA LEU A 90 0.17 2.02 -11.06
C LEU A 90 0.86 0.71 -11.48
N PRO A 91 0.12 -0.41 -11.67
CA PRO A 91 0.71 -1.74 -11.89
C PRO A 91 1.55 -1.85 -13.15
N TRP A 92 1.29 -0.99 -14.15
CA TRP A 92 2.00 -0.94 -15.42
C TRP A 92 3.28 -0.08 -15.37
N GLN A 93 3.56 0.59 -14.25
CA GLN A 93 4.76 1.42 -14.08
C GLN A 93 5.80 0.75 -13.19
N ARG A 94 7.07 1.11 -13.37
CA ARG A 94 8.15 0.63 -12.49
C ARG A 94 7.97 1.24 -11.10
N VAL A 95 8.55 0.60 -10.08
CA VAL A 95 8.53 1.07 -8.69
C VAL A 95 9.04 2.52 -8.57
N ILE A 96 10.14 2.84 -9.24
CA ILE A 96 10.70 4.20 -9.21
C ILE A 96 9.74 5.23 -9.82
N ASP A 97 9.07 4.89 -10.92
CA ASP A 97 8.14 5.79 -11.60
C ASP A 97 6.86 5.98 -10.75
N ASN A 98 6.43 4.95 -10.03
CA ASN A 98 5.33 5.02 -9.05
C ASN A 98 5.61 6.03 -7.93
N VAL A 99 6.83 6.03 -7.37
CA VAL A 99 7.24 6.96 -6.31
C VAL A 99 7.37 8.38 -6.84
N GLU A 100 7.85 8.54 -8.08
CA GLU A 100 7.95 9.84 -8.73
C GLU A 100 6.60 10.55 -8.88
N VAL A 101 5.48 9.83 -9.01
CA VAL A 101 4.13 10.44 -9.12
C VAL A 101 3.83 11.42 -7.98
N GLY A 102 4.22 11.09 -6.74
CA GLY A 102 4.05 11.96 -5.58
C GLY A 102 4.94 13.21 -5.58
N LEU A 103 5.93 13.27 -6.47
CA LEU A 103 6.90 14.35 -6.62
C LEU A 103 6.56 15.27 -7.80
N ILE A 104 5.81 14.79 -8.80
CA ILE A 104 5.46 15.54 -10.03
C ILE A 104 4.60 16.78 -9.75
N ALA A 105 3.86 16.82 -8.62
CA ALA A 105 3.12 18.02 -8.20
C ALA A 105 4.04 19.24 -7.95
N LEU A 106 5.34 19.02 -7.78
CA LEU A 106 6.37 20.05 -7.76
C LEU A 106 6.65 20.48 -9.21
N LYS A 107 5.83 21.40 -9.73
CA LYS A 107 6.13 22.09 -10.99
C LYS A 107 7.54 22.70 -10.90
N ASP A 108 8.33 22.56 -11.96
CA ASP A 108 9.67 23.16 -12.18
C ASP A 108 10.97 22.46 -11.74
N GLN A 109 10.98 21.16 -11.40
CA GLN A 109 12.27 20.46 -11.20
C GLN A 109 12.54 19.36 -12.24
N ALA A 110 13.73 19.46 -12.88
CA ALA A 110 14.20 18.53 -13.90
C ALA A 110 14.03 17.07 -13.44
N SER A 111 13.53 16.21 -14.33
CA SER A 111 13.25 14.78 -14.08
C SER A 111 14.35 14.03 -13.31
N ALA A 112 15.61 14.46 -13.42
CA ALA A 112 16.74 13.92 -12.68
C ALA A 112 16.63 14.10 -11.14
N LEU A 113 16.17 15.25 -10.66
CA LEU A 113 16.06 15.51 -9.22
C LEU A 113 14.90 14.74 -8.58
N HIS A 114 13.78 14.57 -9.31
CA HIS A 114 12.68 13.71 -8.87
C HIS A 114 13.13 12.26 -8.77
N LYS A 115 13.88 11.76 -9.76
CA LYS A 115 14.49 10.43 -9.73
C LYS A 115 15.42 10.23 -8.53
N GLN A 116 16.22 11.24 -8.21
CA GLN A 116 17.11 11.17 -7.06
C GLN A 116 16.32 11.10 -5.74
N LYS A 117 15.36 12.02 -5.53
CA LYS A 117 14.50 12.03 -4.34
C LYS A 117 13.68 10.74 -4.21
N ALA A 118 13.20 10.18 -5.31
CA ALA A 118 12.48 8.91 -5.31
C ALA A 118 13.38 7.74 -4.89
N ARG A 119 14.65 7.73 -5.33
CA ARG A 119 15.63 6.72 -4.88
C ARG A 119 15.96 6.88 -3.39
N GLU A 120 16.16 8.10 -2.92
CA GLU A 120 16.40 8.39 -1.49
C GLU A 120 15.20 7.93 -0.65
N GLY A 121 13.98 8.21 -1.09
CA GLY A 121 12.76 7.75 -0.44
C GLY A 121 12.61 6.23 -0.44
N LEU A 122 12.97 5.54 -1.53
CA LEU A 122 12.99 4.07 -1.56
C LEU A 122 14.07 3.48 -0.65
N ALA A 123 15.22 4.14 -0.53
CA ALA A 123 16.30 3.71 0.35
C ALA A 123 15.92 3.87 1.83
N SER A 124 15.26 4.98 2.20
CA SER A 124 14.84 5.22 3.59
C SER A 124 13.81 4.22 4.11
N VAL A 125 13.00 3.63 3.22
CA VAL A 125 12.03 2.57 3.56
C VAL A 125 12.55 1.15 3.29
N GLY A 126 13.84 1.01 2.92
CA GLY A 126 14.48 -0.29 2.68
C GLY A 126 14.06 -0.99 1.38
N LEU A 127 13.24 -0.35 0.54
CA LEU A 127 12.79 -0.89 -0.75
C LEU A 127 13.81 -0.73 -1.88
N ALA A 128 14.87 0.06 -1.66
CA ALA A 128 15.96 0.16 -2.63
C ALA A 128 16.79 -1.12 -2.68
N ASP A 129 17.06 -1.75 -1.52
CA ASP A 129 18.19 -2.68 -1.34
C ASP A 129 17.82 -4.01 -0.68
N ARG A 130 16.55 -4.43 -0.74
CA ARG A 130 16.10 -5.65 -0.07
C ARG A 130 15.02 -6.37 -0.87
N VAL A 131 15.18 -7.68 -1.03
CA VAL A 131 14.17 -8.57 -1.61
C VAL A 131 13.62 -9.45 -0.51
N ILE A 132 12.31 -9.37 -0.30
CA ILE A 132 11.59 -10.22 0.64
C ILE A 132 10.66 -11.11 -0.19
N LEU A 133 10.80 -12.43 -0.04
CA LEU A 133 9.86 -13.42 -0.59
C LEU A 133 8.98 -13.92 0.55
N ILE A 134 7.67 -13.82 0.36
CA ILE A 134 6.69 -14.38 1.28
C ILE A 134 6.18 -15.71 0.72
N GLU A 135 6.21 -16.76 1.54
CA GLU A 135 5.83 -18.13 1.22
C GLU A 135 4.95 -18.64 2.37
N ASP A 136 3.75 -19.15 2.05
CA ASP A 136 2.78 -19.66 3.05
C ASP A 136 2.49 -18.69 4.21
N GLY A 137 2.45 -17.38 3.91
CA GLY A 137 2.21 -16.32 4.89
C GLY A 137 3.40 -16.00 5.80
N GLN A 138 4.58 -16.56 5.52
CA GLN A 138 5.83 -16.33 6.26
C GLN A 138 6.92 -15.77 5.35
N VAL A 139 7.94 -15.11 5.91
CA VAL A 139 9.09 -14.64 5.13
C VAL A 139 10.00 -15.84 4.82
N GLY A 140 9.96 -16.32 3.57
CA GLY A 140 10.73 -17.46 3.08
C GLY A 140 12.09 -17.11 2.46
N LEU A 141 12.30 -15.82 2.13
CA LEU A 141 13.59 -15.28 1.72
C LEU A 141 13.69 -13.81 2.13
N ASP A 142 14.84 -13.42 2.65
CA ASP A 142 15.14 -12.03 2.98
C ASP A 142 16.60 -11.76 2.58
N VAL A 143 16.79 -11.12 1.43
CA VAL A 143 18.11 -10.91 0.83
C VAL A 143 18.39 -9.41 0.66
N PRO A 144 19.47 -8.89 1.26
CA PRO A 144 19.96 -7.55 0.93
C PRO A 144 20.61 -7.54 -0.47
N ILE A 145 20.28 -6.54 -1.28
CA ILE A 145 20.81 -6.32 -2.63
C ILE A 145 21.93 -5.28 -2.55
N ASN A 146 23.13 -5.76 -2.24
CA ASN A 146 24.33 -4.93 -2.14
C ASN A 146 24.96 -4.67 -3.52
N LEU A 147 24.16 -4.14 -4.46
CA LEU A 147 24.63 -3.77 -5.80
C LEU A 147 24.67 -2.24 -5.96
N PRO A 148 25.77 -1.67 -6.49
CA PRO A 148 25.90 -0.23 -6.66
C PRO A 148 24.88 0.32 -7.66
N HIS A 149 24.40 1.53 -7.40
CA HIS A 149 23.48 2.26 -8.27
C HIS A 149 24.27 3.11 -9.29
N PRO A 150 23.82 3.24 -10.56
CA PRO A 150 22.65 2.59 -11.16
C PRO A 150 22.91 1.12 -11.52
N ARG A 151 21.96 0.23 -11.21
CA ARG A 151 22.05 -1.20 -11.54
C ARG A 151 22.02 -1.40 -13.05
N GLN A 152 23.09 -1.94 -13.62
CA GLN A 152 23.17 -2.21 -15.06
C GLN A 152 22.75 -3.66 -15.35
N ARG A 153 21.83 -3.85 -16.30
CA ARG A 153 21.35 -5.19 -16.68
C ARG A 153 22.47 -6.11 -17.20
N GLY A 154 23.53 -5.54 -17.78
CA GLY A 154 24.71 -6.29 -18.22
C GLY A 154 25.69 -6.65 -17.09
N ASN A 155 25.44 -6.24 -15.85
CA ASN A 155 26.29 -6.62 -14.72
C ASN A 155 26.07 -8.11 -14.38
N PRO A 156 27.12 -8.95 -14.40
CA PRO A 156 26.99 -10.39 -14.17
C PRO A 156 26.42 -10.73 -12.78
N THR A 157 26.78 -9.96 -11.75
CA THR A 157 26.28 -10.14 -10.38
C THR A 157 24.79 -9.81 -10.28
N PHE A 158 24.34 -8.77 -10.99
CA PHE A 158 22.92 -8.44 -11.08
C PHE A 158 22.13 -9.54 -11.78
N ALA A 159 22.62 -10.00 -12.95
CA ALA A 159 21.98 -11.06 -13.72
C ALA A 159 21.85 -12.35 -12.90
N LYS A 160 22.92 -12.76 -12.23
CA LYS A 160 22.93 -13.93 -11.33
C LYS A 160 21.95 -13.79 -10.17
N THR A 161 21.91 -12.63 -9.51
CA THR A 161 20.98 -12.38 -8.40
C THR A 161 19.52 -12.48 -8.86
N VAL A 162 19.20 -11.95 -10.04
CA VAL A 162 17.86 -12.06 -10.62
C VAL A 162 17.55 -13.51 -10.99
N GLU A 163 18.49 -14.23 -11.59
CA GLU A 163 18.35 -15.64 -11.94
C GLU A 163 18.07 -16.50 -10.70
N ASP A 164 18.84 -16.34 -9.62
CA ASP A 164 18.66 -17.06 -8.36
C ASP A 164 17.27 -16.80 -7.75
N LEU A 165 16.81 -15.53 -7.79
CA LEU A 165 15.47 -15.15 -7.30
C LEU A 165 14.36 -15.75 -8.16
N VAL A 166 14.49 -15.67 -9.49
CA VAL A 166 13.51 -16.22 -10.44
C VAL A 166 13.46 -17.74 -10.35
N GLN A 167 14.60 -18.44 -10.25
CA GLN A 167 14.63 -19.89 -10.06
C GLN A 167 13.98 -20.30 -8.74
N ARG A 168 14.12 -19.51 -7.67
CA ARG A 168 13.47 -19.82 -6.40
C ARG A 168 11.96 -19.57 -6.44
N LEU A 169 11.52 -18.54 -7.15
CA LEU A 169 10.10 -18.25 -7.45
C LEU A 169 9.46 -19.33 -8.33
N LEU A 170 10.14 -19.74 -9.41
CA LEU A 170 9.65 -20.71 -10.39
C LEU A 170 9.86 -22.17 -9.95
N GLY A 171 10.86 -22.43 -9.12
CA GLY A 171 11.20 -23.76 -8.61
C GLY A 171 10.22 -24.25 -7.54
N LYS A 172 9.58 -23.34 -6.81
CA LYS A 172 8.53 -23.67 -5.83
C LYS A 172 7.12 -23.77 -6.41
N THR A 173 6.90 -23.21 -7.61
CA THR A 173 5.61 -23.39 -8.30
C THR A 173 5.40 -24.84 -8.78
N LYS A 174 6.45 -25.67 -8.89
CA LYS A 174 6.28 -27.11 -9.18
C LYS A 174 5.52 -27.86 -8.07
N GLN A 175 5.79 -27.59 -6.79
CA GLN A 175 5.05 -28.26 -5.70
C GLN A 175 3.61 -27.75 -5.54
N GLY A 176 3.32 -26.49 -5.90
CA GLY A 176 1.95 -25.96 -5.91
C GLY A 176 1.13 -26.47 -7.10
N TYR A 177 1.73 -26.51 -8.28
CA TYR A 177 1.08 -26.93 -9.52
C TYR A 177 0.86 -28.45 -9.60
N ASP A 178 1.80 -29.25 -9.09
CA ASP A 178 1.64 -30.72 -9.04
C ASP A 178 0.59 -31.13 -8.00
N ARG A 179 0.46 -30.40 -6.88
CA ARG A 179 -0.55 -30.66 -5.84
C ARG A 179 -1.95 -30.25 -6.29
N GLU A 180 -2.11 -29.14 -7.00
CA GLU A 180 -3.37 -28.77 -7.65
C GLU A 180 -3.74 -29.73 -8.79
N LYS A 181 -2.76 -30.25 -9.54
CA LYS A 181 -3.00 -31.30 -10.56
C LYS A 181 -3.36 -32.66 -9.95
N GLU A 182 -2.73 -33.08 -8.86
CA GLU A 182 -3.11 -34.31 -8.14
C GLU A 182 -4.52 -34.17 -7.53
N LEU A 183 -4.83 -33.03 -6.91
CA LEU A 183 -6.18 -32.76 -6.38
C LEU A 183 -7.23 -32.67 -7.50
N ALA A 184 -6.89 -32.11 -8.67
CA ALA A 184 -7.77 -32.06 -9.83
C ALA A 184 -7.92 -33.41 -10.55
N ALA A 185 -6.89 -34.28 -10.54
CA ALA A 185 -6.93 -35.63 -11.10
C ALA A 185 -7.72 -36.61 -10.22
N VAL A 186 -7.70 -36.41 -8.91
CA VAL A 186 -8.57 -37.15 -7.96
C VAL A 186 -10.05 -36.69 -8.09
N ALA A 187 -10.28 -35.46 -8.54
CA ALA A 187 -11.61 -34.87 -8.71
C ALA A 187 -12.24 -35.08 -10.11
N SER A 188 -11.57 -35.74 -11.06
CA SER A 188 -12.17 -36.13 -12.34
C SER A 188 -13.09 -37.34 -12.20
N GLU A 189 -14.20 -37.36 -12.96
CA GLU A 189 -15.35 -38.26 -12.81
C GLU A 189 -15.01 -39.77 -12.79
N ASP A 190 -13.92 -40.20 -13.44
CA ASP A 190 -13.46 -41.61 -13.42
C ASP A 190 -13.00 -42.08 -12.02
N GLY A 191 -12.48 -41.19 -11.17
CA GLY A 191 -12.04 -41.54 -9.81
C GLY A 191 -13.19 -41.70 -8.80
N LEU A 192 -14.34 -41.08 -9.07
CA LEU A 192 -15.53 -41.18 -8.23
C LEU A 192 -16.28 -42.50 -8.43
N GLU A 193 -16.10 -43.17 -9.58
CA GLU A 193 -16.72 -44.46 -9.89
C GLU A 193 -15.96 -45.63 -9.24
N GLU A 194 -14.63 -45.61 -9.24
CA GLU A 194 -13.80 -46.58 -8.48
C GLU A 194 -14.00 -46.44 -6.97
N THR A 195 -14.17 -45.20 -6.47
CA THR A 195 -14.37 -44.96 -5.03
C THR A 195 -15.78 -45.35 -4.58
N ARG A 196 -16.81 -45.17 -5.42
CA ARG A 196 -18.16 -45.70 -5.18
C ARG A 196 -18.19 -47.23 -5.19
N THR A 197 -17.52 -47.86 -6.15
CA THR A 197 -17.49 -49.33 -6.26
C THR A 197 -16.83 -49.96 -5.02
N ARG A 198 -15.71 -49.39 -4.54
CA ARG A 198 -15.06 -49.85 -3.30
C ARG A 198 -15.89 -49.61 -2.03
N LEU A 199 -16.68 -48.53 -1.98
CA LEU A 199 -17.55 -48.24 -0.84
C LEU A 199 -18.78 -49.16 -0.82
N ASP A 200 -19.36 -49.49 -1.98
CA ASP A 200 -20.48 -50.43 -2.10
C ASP A 200 -20.07 -51.87 -1.78
N ASP A 201 -18.84 -52.28 -2.11
CA ASP A 201 -18.30 -53.59 -1.75
C ASP A 201 -18.01 -53.71 -0.24
N LEU A 202 -17.57 -52.63 0.41
CA LEU A 202 -17.37 -52.58 1.86
C LEU A 202 -18.71 -52.59 2.63
N LEU A 203 -19.72 -51.87 2.14
CA LEU A 203 -21.05 -51.84 2.77
C LEU A 203 -21.82 -53.16 2.62
N LYS A 204 -21.54 -53.96 1.58
CA LYS A 204 -22.10 -55.32 1.43
C LYS A 204 -21.45 -56.35 2.35
N GLN A 205 -20.19 -56.14 2.76
CA GLN A 205 -19.51 -57.02 3.71
C GLN A 205 -19.92 -56.80 5.17
N GLU A 206 -20.49 -55.64 5.51
CA GLU A 206 -21.00 -55.36 6.86
C GLU A 206 -22.46 -55.81 7.10
N GLN A 207 -23.18 -56.29 6.08
CA GLN A 207 -24.57 -56.74 6.21
C GLN A 207 -24.80 -58.25 6.01
N SER A 208 -23.73 -59.08 6.06
CA SER A 208 -23.83 -60.54 6.08
C SER A 208 -23.21 -61.16 7.33
#